data_AF-A0A963CUT7-F1
#
_entry.id   AF-A0A963CUT7-F1
#
_cell.length_a   1.000
_cell.length_b   1.000
_cell.length_c   1.000
_cell.angle_alpha   90.00
_cell.angle_beta   90.00
_cell.angle_gamma   90.00
#
_symmetry.space_group_name_H-M   'P 1'
#
loop_
_entity.id
_entity.type
_entity.pdbx_description
1 polymer ?
#
loop_
_entity_poly.entity_id
_entity_poly.type
_entity_poly.pdbx_seq_one_letter_code
_entity_poly.pdbx_strand_id
1 'polypeptide(L)' 'MPDISENALMMSIQAIHQLAEQYGAERDAASGSEQADYDEIIESYEIVAMELKAVYEKARSEGADLPPYASLLG' A
#
# COMPACT_ATOMS: atom_id res chain seq x y z
N MET A 1 -5.15 4.01 -19.66
CA MET A 1 -5.11 4.39 -18.23
C MET A 1 -4.28 5.67 -18.16
N PRO A 2 -4.63 6.67 -17.34
CA PRO A 2 -3.71 7.77 -17.10
C PRO A 2 -2.40 7.21 -16.51
N ASP A 3 -1.26 7.64 -17.05
CA ASP A 3 0.05 7.27 -16.52
C ASP A 3 0.27 8.00 -15.20
N ILE A 4 0.26 7.26 -14.10
CA ILE A 4 0.71 7.78 -12.80
C ILE A 4 2.23 8.00 -12.88
N SER A 5 2.73 9.14 -12.41
CA SER A 5 4.18 9.34 -12.40
C SER A 5 4.86 8.40 -11.42
N GLU A 6 6.11 8.01 -11.68
CA GLU A 6 6.92 7.16 -10.81
C GLU A 6 6.95 7.65 -9.35
N ASN A 7 7.11 8.96 -9.16
CA ASN A 7 7.08 9.59 -7.84
C ASN A 7 5.71 9.49 -7.17
N ALA A 8 4.63 9.69 -7.93
CA ALA A 8 3.28 9.53 -7.40
C ALA A 8 3.01 8.08 -7.00
N LEU A 9 3.47 7.11 -7.81
CA LEU A 9 3.35 5.69 -7.51
C LEU A 9 4.10 5.30 -6.22
N MET A 10 5.34 5.76 -6.06
CA MET A 10 6.12 5.53 -4.84
C MET A 10 5.44 6.12 -3.60
N MET A 11 4.99 7.37 -3.68
CA MET A 11 4.27 8.03 -2.57
C MET A 11 2.97 7.30 -2.23
N SER A 12 2.20 6.86 -3.24
CA SER A 12 0.97 6.10 -3.02
C SER A 12 1.23 4.76 -2.33
N ILE A 13 2.29 4.03 -2.72
CA ILE A 13 2.68 2.78 -2.04
C ILE A 13 3.01 3.06 -0.57
N GLN A 14 3.88 4.03 -0.30
CA GLN A 14 4.28 4.38 1.06
C GLN A 14 3.09 4.80 1.93
N ALA A 15 2.18 5.61 1.37
CA ALA A 15 0.99 6.07 2.08
C ALA A 15 0.05 4.91 2.45
N ILE A 16 -0.20 3.98 1.52
CA ILE A 16 -1.07 2.83 1.78
C ILE A 16 -0.49 1.92 2.86
N HIS A 17 0.83 1.68 2.84
CA HIS A 17 1.50 0.91 3.88
C HIS A 17 1.41 1.58 5.26
N GLN A 18 1.67 2.90 5.33
CA GLN A 18 1.54 3.64 6.59
C GLN A 18 0.11 3.63 7.14
N LEU A 19 -0.90 3.74 6.27
CA LEU A 19 -2.30 3.64 6.68
C LEU A 19 -2.62 2.23 7.19
N ALA A 20 -2.21 1.18 6.49
CA ALA A 20 -2.43 -0.20 6.93
C ALA A 20 -1.78 -0.46 8.30
N GLU A 21 -0.56 0.03 8.56
CA GLU A 21 0.09 -0.07 9.87
C GLU A 21 -0.65 0.72 10.95
N GLN A 22 -1.07 1.95 10.67
CA GLN A 22 -1.83 2.78 11.61
C GLN A 22 -3.13 2.09 11.99
N TYR A 23 -3.91 1.64 11.00
CA TYR A 23 -5.17 0.95 11.23
C TYR A 23 -4.96 -0.40 11.90
N GLY A 24 -3.86 -1.10 11.62
CA GLY A 24 -3.45 -2.31 12.35
C GLY A 24 -3.25 -2.04 13.85
N ALA A 25 -2.59 -0.94 14.20
CA ALA A 25 -2.40 -0.56 15.61
C ALA A 25 -3.73 -0.15 16.29
N GLU A 26 -4.62 0.55 15.58
CA GLU A 26 -5.96 0.89 16.07
C GLU A 26 -6.81 -0.37 16.26
N ARG A 27 -6.74 -1.30 15.31
CA ARG A 27 -7.40 -2.61 15.32
C ARG A 27 -6.98 -3.47 16.50
N ASP A 28 -5.69 -3.48 16.83
CA ASP A 28 -5.16 -4.22 17.99
C ASP A 28 -5.60 -3.61 19.33
N ALA A 29 -5.95 -2.32 19.36
CA ALA A 29 -6.51 -1.65 20.53
C ALA A 29 -8.04 -1.73 20.64
N ALA A 30 -8.73 -2.02 19.53
CA ALA A 30 -10.18 -2.12 19.43
C ALA A 30 -10.73 -3.47 19.92
N SER A 31 -12.05 -3.55 20.10
CA SER A 31 -12.73 -4.81 20.43
C SER A 31 -14.13 -4.89 19.86
N GLY A 32 -14.64 -6.11 19.66
CA GLY A 32 -16.00 -6.31 19.17
C GLY A 32 -16.18 -5.83 17.73
N SER A 33 -17.25 -5.07 17.47
CA SER A 33 -17.58 -4.60 16.11
C SER A 33 -16.55 -3.64 15.53
N GLU A 34 -15.94 -2.79 16.36
CA GLU A 34 -14.93 -1.82 15.93
C GLU A 34 -13.69 -2.51 15.36
N GLN A 35 -13.30 -3.66 15.93
CA GLN A 35 -12.19 -4.46 15.41
C GLN A 35 -12.49 -5.02 14.00
N ALA A 36 -13.75 -5.44 13.76
CA ALA A 36 -14.17 -5.97 12.47
C ALA A 36 -14.21 -4.87 11.39
N ASP A 37 -14.61 -3.65 11.75
CA ASP A 37 -14.57 -2.49 10.84
C ASP A 37 -13.13 -2.19 10.40
N TYR A 38 -12.17 -2.27 11.31
CA TYR A 38 -10.75 -2.11 10.97
C TYR A 38 -10.21 -3.26 10.12
N ASP A 39 -10.62 -4.51 10.37
CA ASP A 39 -10.22 -5.66 9.53
C ASP A 39 -10.63 -5.44 8.06
N GLU A 40 -11.84 -4.94 7.78
CA GLU A 40 -12.32 -4.64 6.43
C GLU A 40 -11.53 -3.50 5.76
N ILE A 41 -11.18 -2.47 6.53
CA ILE A 41 -10.35 -1.34 6.06
C ILE A 41 -8.95 -1.83 5.70
N ILE A 42 -8.32 -2.63 6.57
CA ILE A 42 -6.97 -3.17 6.34
C ILE A 42 -6.95 -4.08 5.11
N GLU A 43 -7.93 -4.98 4.95
CA GLU A 43 -8.05 -5.84 3.77
C GLU A 43 -8.12 -5.02 2.47
N SER A 44 -8.89 -3.92 2.49
CA SER A 44 -8.99 -3.01 1.35
C SER A 44 -7.64 -2.37 1.00
N TYR A 45 -6.84 -1.98 2.01
CA TYR A 45 -5.50 -1.44 1.78
C TYR A 45 -4.52 -2.50 1.26
N GLU A 46 -4.60 -3.75 1.72
CA GLU A 46 -3.78 -4.84 1.21
C GLU A 46 -4.05 -5.11 -0.28
N ILE A 47 -5.33 -5.08 -0.70
CA ILE A 47 -5.71 -5.22 -2.11
C ILE A 47 -5.08 -4.09 -2.93
N VAL A 48 -5.23 -2.84 -2.49
CA VAL A 48 -4.64 -1.68 -3.19
C VAL A 48 -3.11 -1.78 -3.23
N ALA A 49 -2.48 -2.21 -2.15
CA ALA A 49 -1.02 -2.39 -2.08
C ALA A 49 -0.53 -3.44 -3.09
N MET A 50 -1.26 -4.54 -3.26
CA MET A 50 -0.96 -5.56 -4.28
C MET A 50 -1.07 -5.02 -5.70
N GLU A 51 -2.12 -4.24 -5.99
CA GLU A 51 -2.30 -3.61 -7.31
C GLU A 51 -1.18 -2.61 -7.62
N LEU A 52 -0.85 -1.73 -6.66
CA LEU A 52 0.23 -0.76 -6.82
C LEU A 52 1.59 -1.44 -6.97
N LYS A 53 1.83 -2.54 -6.26
CA LYS A 53 3.04 -3.36 -6.43
C LYS A 53 3.14 -3.92 -7.84
N ALA A 54 2.05 -4.44 -8.41
CA ALA A 54 2.06 -4.97 -9.76
C ALA A 54 2.38 -3.88 -10.81
N VAL A 55 1.81 -2.68 -10.64
CA VAL A 55 2.12 -1.52 -11.50
C VAL A 55 3.58 -1.09 -11.34
N TYR A 56 4.09 -1.06 -10.12
CA TYR A 56 5.47 -0.68 -9.81
C TYR A 56 6.50 -1.62 -10.42
N GLU A 57 6.34 -2.93 -10.21
CA GLU A 57 7.25 -3.94 -10.76
C GLU A 57 7.17 -3.97 -12.29
N LYS A 58 6.00 -3.72 -12.87
CA LYS A 58 5.85 -3.56 -14.32
C LYS A 58 6.65 -2.35 -14.82
N ALA A 59 6.46 -1.17 -14.24
CA ALA A 59 7.19 0.05 -14.62
C ALA A 59 8.71 -0.16 -14.52
N ARG A 60 9.18 -0.80 -13.45
CA ARG A 60 10.58 -1.15 -13.26
C ARG A 60 11.10 -2.12 -14.34
N SER A 61 10.31 -3.13 -14.70
CA SER A 61 10.65 -4.07 -15.78
C SER A 61 10.70 -3.42 -17.17
N GLU A 62 9.96 -2.33 -17.36
CA GLU A 62 9.90 -1.54 -18.59
C GLU A 62 11.02 -0.47 -18.66
N GLY A 63 11.86 -0.35 -17.62
CA GLY A 63 13.06 0.48 -17.60
C GLY A 63 12.96 1.76 -16.77
N ALA A 64 11.91 1.91 -15.95
CA ALA A 64 11.83 2.99 -14.97
C ALA A 64 12.98 2.91 -13.95
N ASP A 65 13.55 4.05 -13.56
CA ASP A 65 14.64 4.15 -12.58
C ASP A 65 14.08 4.07 -11.15
N LEU A 66 13.46 2.93 -10.85
CA LEU A 66 12.79 2.65 -9.60
C LEU A 66 13.64 1.70 -8.74
N PRO A 67 13.79 1.96 -7.44
CA PRO A 67 14.46 1.04 -6.54
C PRO A 67 13.66 -0.28 -6.38
N PRO A 68 14.19 -1.32 -5.72
CA PRO A 68 13.42 -2.52 -5.44
C PRO A 68 12.20 -2.21 -4.57
N TYR A 69 11.04 -2.81 -4.83
CA TYR A 69 9.79 -2.54 -4.07
C TYR A 69 9.98 -2.65 -2.55
N ALA A 70 10.74 -3.65 -2.09
CA ALA A 70 11.04 -3.85 -0.67
C ALA A 70 11.75 -2.67 0.00
N SER A 71 12.49 -1.84 -0.76
CA SER A 71 13.16 -0.65 -0.22
C SER A 71 12.20 0.50 0.10
N LEU A 72 10.96 0.44 -0.40
CA LEU A 72 9.95 1.45 -0.11
C LEU A 72 9.29 1.26 1.26
N LEU A 73 9.42 0.06 1.86
CA LEU A 73 8.60 -0.35 3.01
C LEU A 73 9.27 -0.16 4.38
N GLY A 74 10.59 0.09 4.43
CA GLY A 74 11.31 0.33 5.68
C GLY A 74 11.70 -0.95 6.43
#